data_AF-A0A1Z4F2X0-F1
#
_entry.id   AF-A0A1Z4F2X0-F1
#
_cell.length_a   1.000
_cell.length_b   1.000
_cell.length_c   1.000
_cell.angle_alpha   90.00
_cell.angle_beta   90.00
_cell.angle_gamma   90.00
#
_symmetry.space_group_name_H-M   'P 1'
#
loop_
_entity.id
_entity.type
_entity.pdbx_description
1 polymer ?
#
loop_
_entity_poly.entity_id
_entity_poly.type
_entity_poly.pdbx_seq_one_letter_code
_entity_poly.pdbx_strand_id
1 'polypeptide(L)'
;MERPWPVLYRHVAPDPSVPAPPEPKLVSPFGVRLVDPDSDDTALIARWMRQPALINGWEQDWPDERWYDQLKAQVESTYSHPYLVLFRDEPVGYLEFYRAAQDSIGEKYAADPYDLGIHGAIANQAMASKGFMVMILPKLIKSFFELEPQCKRIMFDPEYQNVETRRVFEHIGCTFLGEHQMPNRRMALYTTPRTPEDVPRPLA
;
A
#
# COMPACT_ATOMS: atom_id res chain seq x y z
N MET A 1 -5.59 0.13 29.80
CA MET A 1 -4.71 -1.05 29.69
C MET A 1 -3.59 -0.70 28.72
N GLU A 2 -2.38 -1.11 29.03
CA GLU A 2 -1.21 -0.89 28.16
C GLU A 2 -1.31 -1.86 26.96
N ARG A 3 -1.12 -1.37 25.73
CA ARG A 3 -1.24 -2.19 24.52
C ARG A 3 0.01 -3.08 24.39
N PRO A 4 -0.12 -4.39 24.10
CA PRO A 4 1.04 -5.27 23.99
C PRO A 4 1.76 -5.18 22.62
N TRP A 5 1.28 -4.33 21.70
CA TRP A 5 1.86 -4.12 20.37
C TRP A 5 2.05 -2.63 20.06
N PRO A 6 3.07 -2.28 19.24
CA PRO A 6 3.19 -0.95 18.68
C PRO A 6 2.05 -0.67 17.71
N VAL A 7 1.65 0.59 17.62
CA VAL A 7 0.55 1.08 16.77
C VAL A 7 1.15 2.04 15.75
N LEU A 8 0.92 1.83 14.45
CA LEU A 8 1.57 2.58 13.37
C LEU A 8 3.08 2.70 13.57
N TYR A 9 3.81 1.60 13.34
CA TYR A 9 5.26 1.64 13.39
C TYR A 9 5.80 2.58 12.30
N ARG A 10 6.57 3.59 12.71
CA ARG A 10 7.21 4.57 11.82
C ARG A 10 8.69 4.61 12.11
N HIS A 11 9.49 4.52 11.06
CA HIS A 11 10.93 4.78 11.13
C HIS A 11 11.25 6.28 10.99
N VAL A 12 10.38 7.02 10.29
CA VAL A 12 10.54 8.44 9.98
C VAL A 12 9.48 9.26 10.74
N ALA A 13 9.88 10.39 11.30
CA ALA A 13 8.94 11.30 11.95
C ALA A 13 7.94 11.86 10.92
N PRO A 14 6.64 11.97 11.27
CA PRO A 14 5.66 12.52 10.34
C PRO A 14 5.97 13.97 10.02
N ASP A 15 5.77 14.35 8.75
CA ASP A 15 5.72 15.75 8.35
C ASP A 15 4.24 16.21 8.40
N PRO A 16 3.85 17.02 9.40
CA PRO A 16 2.48 17.47 9.54
C PRO A 16 2.05 18.44 8.43
N SER A 17 2.98 18.96 7.62
CA SER A 17 2.66 19.85 6.50
C SER A 17 2.18 19.10 5.26
N VAL A 18 2.41 17.79 5.19
CA VAL A 18 1.96 16.94 4.08
C VAL A 18 0.63 16.27 4.47
N PRO A 19 -0.46 16.49 3.70
CA PRO A 19 -1.75 15.90 4.03
C PRO A 19 -1.74 14.37 3.83
N ALA A 20 -2.77 13.69 4.34
CA ALA A 20 -2.97 12.28 4.04
C ALA A 20 -3.04 12.01 2.53
N PRO A 21 -2.71 10.80 2.06
CA PRO A 21 -2.95 10.39 0.68
C PRO A 21 -4.42 10.62 0.29
N PRO A 22 -4.71 11.21 -0.89
CA PRO A 22 -6.09 11.44 -1.30
C PRO A 22 -6.80 10.11 -1.59
N GLU A 23 -8.11 10.03 -1.36
CA GLU A 23 -8.89 8.86 -1.77
C GLU A 23 -9.01 8.81 -3.31
N PRO A 24 -8.52 7.74 -3.98
CA PRO A 24 -8.57 7.65 -5.42
C PRO A 24 -10.01 7.43 -5.91
N LYS A 25 -10.31 7.95 -7.10
CA LYS A 25 -11.61 7.81 -7.76
C LYS A 25 -11.53 6.75 -8.84
N LEU A 26 -12.26 5.66 -8.62
CA LEU A 26 -12.40 4.56 -9.58
C LEU A 26 -13.79 4.59 -10.21
N VAL A 27 -13.87 4.10 -11.45
CA VAL A 27 -15.13 3.93 -12.17
C VAL A 27 -15.65 2.51 -12.00
N SER A 28 -16.98 2.38 -11.89
CA SER A 28 -17.67 1.09 -11.89
C SER A 28 -17.18 0.20 -13.05
N PRO A 29 -16.93 -1.10 -12.82
CA PRO A 29 -17.30 -1.88 -11.63
C PRO A 29 -16.28 -1.84 -10.48
N PHE A 30 -15.25 -1.00 -10.53
CA PHE A 30 -14.24 -0.90 -9.48
C PHE A 30 -14.58 0.22 -8.50
N GLY A 31 -14.26 0.03 -7.23
CA GLY A 31 -14.38 1.04 -6.20
C GLY A 31 -13.30 0.92 -5.14
N VAL A 32 -13.13 1.98 -4.36
CA VAL A 32 -12.42 1.95 -3.08
C VAL A 32 -13.29 2.63 -2.04
N ARG A 33 -13.21 2.17 -0.79
CA ARG A 33 -13.84 2.83 0.36
C ARG A 33 -12.88 2.83 1.53
N LEU A 34 -12.76 3.97 2.22
CA LEU A 34 -12.02 4.04 3.47
C LEU A 34 -12.59 3.03 4.46
N VAL A 35 -11.70 2.27 5.11
CA VAL A 35 -12.08 1.31 6.15
C VAL A 35 -12.73 2.05 7.32
N ASP A 36 -13.79 1.48 7.85
CA ASP A 36 -14.40 1.89 9.12
C ASP A 36 -14.00 0.90 10.23
N PRO A 37 -13.03 1.25 11.11
CA PRO A 37 -12.56 0.36 12.17
C PRO A 37 -13.64 0.00 13.20
N ASP A 38 -14.68 0.82 13.32
CA ASP A 38 -15.78 0.63 14.28
C ASP A 38 -16.88 -0.29 13.70
N SER A 39 -16.69 -0.81 12.48
CA SER A 39 -17.58 -1.72 11.75
C SER A 39 -17.02 -3.14 11.61
N ASP A 40 -17.71 -4.00 10.84
CA ASP A 40 -17.24 -5.36 10.52
C ASP A 40 -16.00 -5.40 9.61
N ASP A 41 -15.55 -4.25 9.09
CA ASP A 41 -14.36 -4.17 8.23
C ASP A 41 -13.09 -4.69 8.93
N THR A 42 -12.92 -4.38 10.23
CA THR A 42 -11.77 -4.88 11.00
C THR A 42 -11.76 -6.39 11.05
N ALA A 43 -12.89 -7.01 11.40
CA ALA A 43 -13.01 -8.46 11.44
C ALA A 43 -12.83 -9.07 10.04
N LEU A 44 -13.31 -8.39 8.98
CA LEU A 44 -13.12 -8.83 7.59
C LEU A 44 -11.64 -8.87 7.20
N ILE A 45 -10.90 -7.77 7.43
CA ILE A 45 -9.47 -7.66 7.11
C ILE A 45 -8.66 -8.65 7.94
N ALA A 46 -8.93 -8.75 9.25
CA ALA A 46 -8.24 -9.69 10.12
C ALA A 46 -8.43 -11.16 9.66
N ARG A 47 -9.64 -11.53 9.22
CA ARG A 47 -9.89 -12.85 8.61
C ARG A 47 -9.10 -13.06 7.32
N TRP A 48 -9.03 -12.04 6.45
CA TRP A 48 -8.26 -12.14 5.21
C TRP A 48 -6.76 -12.30 5.48
N MET A 49 -6.20 -11.56 6.41
CA MET A 49 -4.77 -11.57 6.72
C MET A 49 -4.31 -12.87 7.39
N ARG A 50 -5.24 -13.67 7.90
CA ARG A 50 -5.02 -15.05 8.36
C ARG A 50 -5.14 -16.12 7.27
N GLN A 51 -5.48 -15.75 6.03
CA GLN A 51 -5.49 -16.71 4.93
C GLN A 51 -4.06 -17.14 4.59
N PRO A 52 -3.78 -18.44 4.40
CA PRO A 52 -2.43 -18.91 4.08
C PRO A 52 -1.77 -18.21 2.88
N ALA A 53 -2.58 -17.81 1.89
CA ALA A 53 -2.13 -17.09 0.70
C ALA A 53 -1.60 -15.67 1.00
N LEU A 54 -2.07 -15.02 2.08
CA LEU A 54 -1.69 -13.66 2.45
C LEU A 54 -0.64 -13.61 3.56
N ILE A 55 -0.58 -14.62 4.43
CA ILE A 55 0.39 -14.71 5.53
C ILE A 55 1.82 -14.55 5.02
N ASN A 56 2.21 -15.26 3.96
CA ASN A 56 3.59 -15.23 3.43
C ASN A 56 4.00 -13.88 2.83
N GLY A 57 3.05 -12.98 2.54
CA GLY A 57 3.34 -11.67 1.96
C GLY A 57 3.21 -10.50 2.94
N TRP A 58 2.39 -10.67 3.97
CA TRP A 58 2.08 -9.61 4.93
C TRP A 58 2.66 -9.88 6.32
N GLU A 59 2.71 -11.14 6.77
CA GLU A 59 3.12 -11.51 8.14
C GLU A 59 2.27 -10.80 9.22
N GLN A 60 1.00 -10.55 8.90
CA GLN A 60 0.03 -9.83 9.73
C GLN A 60 -1.19 -10.67 10.13
N ASP A 61 -0.98 -11.94 10.49
CA ASP A 61 -2.00 -12.86 11.03
C ASP A 61 -2.40 -12.51 12.48
N TRP A 62 -2.42 -11.22 12.79
CA TRP A 62 -2.65 -10.64 14.10
C TRP A 62 -4.07 -10.88 14.62
N PRO A 63 -4.29 -10.80 15.94
CA PRO A 63 -5.64 -10.79 16.53
C PRO A 63 -6.46 -9.57 16.07
N ASP A 64 -7.79 -9.66 16.15
CA ASP A 64 -8.72 -8.62 15.67
C ASP A 64 -8.48 -7.29 16.41
N GLU A 65 -8.16 -7.34 17.70
CA GLU A 65 -7.87 -6.15 18.53
C GLU A 65 -6.64 -5.38 18.04
N ARG A 66 -5.63 -6.09 17.55
CA ARG A 66 -4.44 -5.46 16.97
C ARG A 66 -4.76 -4.82 15.62
N TRP A 67 -5.58 -5.49 14.79
CA TRP A 67 -6.08 -4.91 13.54
C TRP A 67 -6.93 -3.67 13.80
N TYR A 68 -7.81 -3.69 14.80
CA TYR A 68 -8.59 -2.52 15.22
C TYR A 68 -7.67 -1.35 15.56
N ASP A 69 -6.69 -1.56 16.45
CA ASP A 69 -5.75 -0.52 16.86
C ASP A 69 -4.94 0.06 15.69
N GLN A 70 -4.49 -0.81 14.77
CA GLN A 70 -3.75 -0.42 13.58
C GLN A 70 -4.61 0.42 12.63
N LEU A 71 -5.81 -0.07 12.29
CA LEU A 71 -6.72 0.59 11.35
C LEU A 71 -7.20 1.94 11.91
N LYS A 72 -7.52 1.99 13.22
CA LYS A 72 -7.92 3.22 13.89
C LYS A 72 -6.83 4.28 13.81
N ALA A 73 -5.59 3.88 14.08
CA ALA A 73 -4.47 4.81 13.99
C ALA A 73 -4.19 5.23 12.53
N GLN A 74 -4.32 4.34 11.55
CA GLN A 74 -4.18 4.67 10.13
C GLN A 74 -5.19 5.74 9.70
N VAL A 75 -6.49 5.53 9.96
CA VAL A 75 -7.54 6.50 9.56
C VAL A 75 -7.39 7.87 10.25
N GLU A 76 -6.84 7.91 11.47
CA GLU A 76 -6.54 9.15 12.20
C GLU A 76 -5.21 9.81 11.80
N SER A 77 -4.43 9.16 10.94
CA SER A 77 -3.11 9.65 10.53
C SER A 77 -3.12 10.43 9.22
N THR A 78 -2.05 11.18 8.97
CA THR A 78 -1.69 11.73 7.65
C THR A 78 -0.70 10.86 6.89
N TYR A 79 -0.32 9.70 7.45
CA TYR A 79 0.73 8.85 6.94
C TYR A 79 0.19 7.79 5.96
N SER A 80 -0.70 6.93 6.44
CA SER A 80 -1.17 5.75 5.73
C SER A 80 -2.66 5.58 5.97
N HIS A 81 -3.44 5.49 4.90
CA HIS A 81 -4.89 5.31 4.95
C HIS A 81 -5.29 3.91 4.45
N PRO A 82 -6.15 3.18 5.19
CA PRO A 82 -6.57 1.85 4.84
C PRO A 82 -7.86 1.86 4.03
N TYR A 83 -7.90 1.10 2.94
CA TYR A 83 -9.06 1.02 2.03
C TYR A 83 -9.46 -0.42 1.76
N LEU A 84 -10.76 -0.67 1.66
CA LEU A 84 -11.28 -1.84 0.97
C LEU A 84 -11.32 -1.56 -0.53
N VAL A 85 -10.82 -2.51 -1.33
CA VAL A 85 -11.03 -2.49 -2.78
C VAL A 85 -12.30 -3.25 -3.12
N LEU A 86 -13.15 -2.63 -3.92
CA LEU A 86 -14.46 -3.14 -4.29
C LEU A 86 -14.48 -3.58 -5.76
N PHE A 87 -15.22 -4.65 -6.03
CA PHE A 87 -15.60 -5.05 -7.38
C PHE A 87 -17.10 -5.37 -7.41
N ARG A 88 -17.85 -4.60 -8.20
CA ARG A 88 -19.33 -4.63 -8.21
C ARG A 88 -19.90 -4.45 -6.80
N ASP A 89 -19.41 -3.44 -6.10
CA ASP A 89 -19.79 -3.05 -4.73
C ASP A 89 -19.47 -4.08 -3.63
N GLU A 90 -18.86 -5.21 -3.97
CA GLU A 90 -18.40 -6.21 -3.01
C GLU A 90 -16.92 -6.02 -2.65
N PRO A 91 -16.54 -6.09 -1.36
CA PRO A 91 -15.15 -5.98 -0.95
C PRO A 91 -14.36 -7.25 -1.32
N VAL A 92 -13.29 -7.08 -2.09
CA VAL A 92 -12.49 -8.19 -2.64
C VAL A 92 -11.03 -8.19 -2.18
N GLY A 93 -10.61 -7.14 -1.49
CA GLY A 93 -9.26 -7.00 -0.95
C GLY A 93 -9.08 -5.74 -0.11
N TYR A 94 -7.86 -5.59 0.37
CA TYR A 94 -7.40 -4.51 1.23
C TYR A 94 -6.23 -3.78 0.56
N LEU A 95 -6.20 -2.46 0.65
CA LEU A 95 -5.15 -1.59 0.15
C LEU A 95 -4.71 -0.61 1.24
N GLU A 96 -3.43 -0.28 1.26
CA GLU A 96 -2.91 0.85 2.03
C GLU A 96 -2.31 1.85 1.07
N PHE A 97 -2.73 3.10 1.16
CA PHE A 97 -2.09 4.21 0.46
C PHE A 97 -1.34 5.03 1.48
N TYR A 98 -0.05 5.27 1.24
CA TYR A 98 0.81 5.92 2.24
C TYR A 98 1.73 6.98 1.63
N ARG A 99 2.21 7.91 2.46
CA ARG A 99 3.27 8.87 2.10
C ARG A 99 4.63 8.17 2.19
N ALA A 100 5.22 7.85 1.04
CA ALA A 100 6.42 7.02 0.96
C ALA A 100 7.65 7.64 1.65
N ALA A 101 7.76 8.98 1.65
CA ALA A 101 8.82 9.69 2.38
C ALA A 101 8.70 9.56 3.91
N GLN A 102 7.52 9.20 4.44
CA GLN A 102 7.28 8.97 5.86
C GLN A 102 7.35 7.49 6.23
N ASP A 103 7.60 6.60 5.26
CA ASP A 103 7.84 5.18 5.48
C ASP A 103 9.35 4.86 5.50
N SER A 104 9.70 3.69 6.04
CA SER A 104 11.03 3.08 5.96
C SER A 104 11.64 3.08 4.55
N ILE A 105 10.84 2.95 3.50
CA ILE A 105 11.35 2.95 2.12
C ILE A 105 11.90 4.32 1.69
N GLY A 106 11.48 5.41 2.34
CA GLY A 106 11.95 6.76 2.07
C GLY A 106 13.46 6.94 2.28
N GLU A 107 14.09 6.06 3.07
CA GLU A 107 15.53 6.05 3.30
C GLU A 107 16.34 5.30 2.22
N LYS A 108 15.68 4.73 1.20
CA LYS A 108 16.33 3.88 0.18
C LYS A 108 16.45 4.54 -1.19
N TYR A 109 15.88 5.73 -1.35
CA TYR A 109 15.95 6.52 -2.57
C TYR A 109 15.83 8.02 -2.22
N ALA A 110 16.09 8.91 -3.18
CA ALA A 110 15.88 10.35 -2.99
C ALA A 110 14.36 10.67 -2.97
N ALA A 111 13.71 10.41 -1.83
CA ALA A 111 12.27 10.57 -1.64
C ALA A 111 11.80 12.02 -1.74
N ASP A 112 10.68 12.24 -2.41
CA ASP A 112 9.95 13.51 -2.41
C ASP A 112 8.80 13.42 -1.38
N PRO A 113 8.49 14.50 -0.63
CA PRO A 113 7.43 14.47 0.39
C PRO A 113 6.05 14.02 -0.12
N TYR A 114 5.78 14.20 -1.42
CA TYR A 114 4.50 13.85 -2.04
C TYR A 114 4.51 12.49 -2.76
N ASP A 115 5.61 11.74 -2.67
CA ASP A 115 5.64 10.37 -3.17
C ASP A 115 4.63 9.51 -2.41
N LEU A 116 3.85 8.74 -3.17
CA LEU A 116 2.85 7.84 -2.62
C LEU A 116 3.33 6.40 -2.74
N GLY A 117 2.96 5.55 -1.80
CA GLY A 117 3.17 4.11 -1.87
C GLY A 117 1.84 3.35 -1.81
N ILE A 118 1.85 2.13 -2.34
CA ILE A 118 0.68 1.24 -2.33
C ILE A 118 1.08 -0.14 -1.80
N HIS A 119 0.46 -0.57 -0.71
CA HIS A 119 0.39 -1.99 -0.34
C HIS A 119 -0.96 -2.56 -0.75
N GLY A 120 -0.99 -3.83 -1.15
CA GLY A 120 -2.24 -4.46 -1.55
C GLY A 120 -2.31 -5.96 -1.29
N ALA A 121 -3.48 -6.40 -0.84
CA ALA A 121 -3.85 -7.79 -0.64
C ALA A 121 -5.19 -8.06 -1.33
N ILE A 122 -5.22 -8.97 -2.30
CA ILE A 122 -6.48 -9.43 -2.89
C ILE A 122 -6.89 -10.73 -2.19
N ALA A 123 -7.94 -10.65 -1.37
CA ALA A 123 -8.42 -11.77 -0.58
C ALA A 123 -9.19 -12.80 -1.42
N ASN A 124 -9.83 -12.37 -2.51
CA ASN A 124 -10.49 -13.29 -3.43
C ASN A 124 -9.45 -13.98 -4.34
N GLN A 125 -9.09 -15.22 -4.02
CA GLN A 125 -8.08 -15.99 -4.77
C GLN A 125 -8.42 -16.20 -6.25
N ALA A 126 -9.71 -16.33 -6.59
CA ALA A 126 -10.14 -16.49 -7.98
C ALA A 126 -9.94 -15.21 -8.79
N MET A 127 -9.98 -14.05 -8.13
CA MET A 127 -9.68 -12.75 -8.76
C MET A 127 -8.18 -12.47 -8.78
N ALA A 128 -7.48 -12.80 -7.69
CA ALA A 128 -6.02 -12.70 -7.61
C ALA A 128 -5.36 -13.49 -8.75
N SER A 129 -5.75 -14.75 -8.95
CA SER A 129 -5.23 -15.61 -10.02
C SER A 129 -5.59 -15.16 -11.43
N LYS A 130 -6.60 -14.30 -11.59
CA LYS A 130 -7.00 -13.69 -12.87
C LYS A 130 -6.38 -12.31 -13.11
N GLY A 131 -5.38 -11.92 -12.32
CA GLY A 131 -4.65 -10.67 -12.53
C GLY A 131 -5.45 -9.42 -12.11
N PHE A 132 -6.26 -9.51 -11.06
CA PHE A 132 -7.02 -8.34 -10.59
C PHE A 132 -6.15 -7.10 -10.31
N MET A 133 -4.96 -7.30 -9.73
CA MET A 133 -4.00 -6.20 -9.50
C MET A 133 -3.52 -5.54 -10.80
N VAL A 134 -3.28 -6.32 -11.86
CA VAL A 134 -2.91 -5.79 -13.19
C VAL A 134 -4.02 -4.89 -13.75
N MET A 135 -5.29 -5.21 -13.47
CA MET A 135 -6.42 -4.40 -13.95
C MET A 135 -6.61 -3.10 -13.16
N ILE A 136 -6.38 -3.11 -11.85
CA ILE A 136 -6.73 -1.98 -10.98
C ILE A 136 -5.57 -1.00 -10.73
N LEU A 137 -4.32 -1.48 -10.64
CA LEU A 137 -3.16 -0.63 -10.35
C LEU A 137 -3.03 0.55 -11.34
N PRO A 138 -3.13 0.37 -12.67
CA PRO A 138 -3.06 1.49 -13.60
C PRO A 138 -4.15 2.55 -13.38
N LYS A 139 -5.33 2.14 -12.89
CA LYS A 139 -6.45 3.05 -12.61
C LYS A 139 -6.19 3.86 -11.34
N LEU A 140 -5.68 3.20 -10.30
CA LEU A 140 -5.27 3.85 -9.06
C LEU A 140 -4.16 4.87 -9.31
N ILE A 141 -3.10 4.47 -10.02
CA ILE A 141 -1.97 5.34 -10.38
C ILE A 141 -2.46 6.58 -11.13
N LYS A 142 -3.30 6.39 -12.16
CA LYS A 142 -3.88 7.51 -12.91
C LYS A 142 -4.65 8.45 -11.98
N SER A 143 -5.52 7.92 -11.13
CA SER A 143 -6.32 8.74 -10.22
C SER A 143 -5.44 9.50 -9.22
N PHE A 144 -4.38 8.89 -8.69
CA PHE A 144 -3.47 9.59 -7.79
C PHE A 144 -2.77 10.75 -8.48
N PHE A 145 -2.29 10.57 -9.70
CA PHE A 145 -1.67 11.67 -10.44
C PHE A 145 -2.63 12.81 -10.80
N GLU A 146 -3.93 12.51 -10.94
CA GLU A 146 -4.96 13.54 -11.13
C GLU A 146 -5.27 14.29 -9.82
N LEU A 147 -5.30 13.59 -8.68
CA LEU A 147 -5.69 14.15 -7.38
C LEU A 147 -4.55 14.82 -6.61
N GLU A 148 -3.31 14.39 -6.83
CA GLU A 148 -2.12 14.89 -6.16
C GLU A 148 -1.10 15.39 -7.20
N PRO A 149 -1.23 16.65 -7.68
CA PRO A 149 -0.36 17.21 -8.72
C PRO A 149 1.13 17.23 -8.33
N GLN A 150 1.42 17.29 -7.03
CA GLN A 150 2.79 17.30 -6.50
C GLN A 150 3.40 15.90 -6.44
N CYS A 151 2.59 14.83 -6.52
CA CYS A 151 3.09 13.46 -6.54
C CYS A 151 3.88 13.22 -7.82
N LYS A 152 5.18 12.97 -7.65
CA LYS A 152 6.11 12.65 -8.74
C LYS A 152 6.07 11.19 -9.12
N ARG A 153 5.74 10.31 -8.18
CA ARG A 153 5.82 8.86 -8.41
C ARG A 153 5.01 8.06 -7.39
N ILE A 154 4.62 6.86 -7.80
CA ILE A 154 4.01 5.83 -6.97
C ILE A 154 5.04 4.74 -6.70
N MET A 155 5.18 4.32 -5.44
CA MET A 155 6.18 3.38 -4.95
C MET A 155 5.56 2.01 -4.64
N PHE A 156 6.34 0.96 -4.88
CA PHE A 156 5.98 -0.42 -4.56
C PHE A 156 7.20 -1.17 -4.03
N ASP A 157 7.01 -1.93 -2.97
CA ASP A 157 8.07 -2.59 -2.22
C ASP A 157 7.68 -4.04 -1.86
N PRO A 158 7.46 -4.92 -2.85
CA PRO A 158 7.23 -6.33 -2.59
C PRO A 158 8.45 -6.99 -1.93
N GLU A 159 8.22 -8.07 -1.20
CA GLU A 159 9.27 -9.00 -0.79
C GLU A 159 10.07 -9.47 -2.01
N TYR A 160 11.41 -9.52 -1.92
CA TYR A 160 12.26 -9.74 -3.09
C TYR A 160 12.02 -11.12 -3.75
N GLN A 161 11.60 -12.11 -2.96
CA GLN A 161 11.27 -13.46 -3.43
C GLN A 161 9.85 -13.59 -3.99
N ASN A 162 9.00 -12.56 -3.88
CA ASN A 162 7.63 -12.60 -4.37
C ASN A 162 7.59 -12.38 -5.90
N VAL A 163 7.98 -13.42 -6.64
CA VAL A 163 8.09 -13.41 -8.11
C VAL A 163 6.77 -13.00 -8.78
N GLU A 164 5.63 -13.44 -8.25
CA GLU A 164 4.33 -13.11 -8.84
C GLU A 164 4.01 -11.61 -8.73
N THR A 165 4.29 -11.00 -7.58
CA THR A 165 4.06 -9.57 -7.40
C THR A 165 5.05 -8.74 -8.21
N ARG A 166 6.32 -9.16 -8.29
CA ARG A 166 7.32 -8.53 -9.17
C ARG A 166 6.91 -8.56 -10.65
N ARG A 167 6.41 -9.71 -11.12
CA ARG A 167 5.86 -9.86 -12.48
C ARG A 167 4.69 -8.92 -12.74
N VAL A 168 3.81 -8.69 -11.76
CA VAL A 168 2.73 -7.71 -11.91
C VAL A 168 3.30 -6.31 -12.15
N PHE A 169 4.29 -5.88 -11.36
CA PHE A 169 4.91 -4.56 -11.52
C PHE A 169 5.67 -4.41 -12.83
N GLU A 170 6.41 -5.43 -13.22
CA GLU A 170 7.10 -5.47 -14.52
C GLU A 170 6.11 -5.44 -15.69
N HIS A 171 4.99 -6.17 -15.58
CA HIS A 171 3.94 -6.19 -16.59
C HIS A 171 3.27 -4.83 -16.80
N ILE A 172 3.03 -4.08 -15.72
CA ILE A 172 2.44 -2.73 -15.81
C ILE A 172 3.47 -1.63 -16.09
N GLY A 173 4.74 -1.99 -16.33
CA GLY A 173 5.79 -1.07 -16.74
C GLY A 173 6.44 -0.28 -15.60
N CYS A 174 6.39 -0.77 -14.35
CA CYS A 174 7.12 -0.14 -13.26
C CYS A 174 8.64 -0.18 -13.51
N THR A 175 9.32 0.89 -13.11
CA THR A 175 10.78 0.99 -13.11
C THR A 175 11.34 0.30 -11.86
N PHE A 176 12.27 -0.63 -12.04
CA PHE A 176 12.94 -1.31 -10.93
C PHE A 176 14.11 -0.47 -10.38
N LEU A 177 14.16 -0.31 -9.07
CA LEU A 177 15.12 0.53 -8.33
C LEU A 177 16.09 -0.29 -7.47
N GLY A 178 16.15 -1.61 -7.68
CA GLY A 178 17.05 -2.50 -6.96
C GLY A 178 16.41 -3.21 -5.77
N GLU A 179 17.15 -4.17 -5.22
CA GLU A 179 16.78 -4.87 -3.98
C GLU A 179 17.49 -4.24 -2.78
N HIS A 180 16.76 -4.03 -1.69
CA HIS A 180 17.24 -3.31 -0.51
C HIS A 180 17.05 -4.15 0.74
N GLN A 181 18.12 -4.30 1.54
CA GLN A 181 18.04 -4.94 2.84
C GLN A 181 17.41 -3.96 3.85
N MET A 182 16.30 -4.37 4.46
CA MET A 182 15.63 -3.70 5.58
C MET A 182 15.92 -4.46 6.89
N PRO A 183 15.66 -3.89 8.08
CA PRO A 183 15.92 -4.57 9.34
C PRO A 183 15.21 -5.93 9.50
N ASN A 184 14.00 -6.06 8.94
CA ASN A 184 13.14 -7.23 9.08
C ASN A 184 12.95 -8.05 7.79
N ARG A 185 13.29 -7.51 6.62
CA ARG A 185 13.06 -8.16 5.32
C ARG A 185 13.99 -7.67 4.22
N ARG A 186 13.93 -8.25 3.03
CA ARG A 186 14.60 -7.72 1.84
C ARG A 186 13.56 -7.42 0.78
N MET A 187 13.44 -6.17 0.37
CA MET A 187 12.44 -5.76 -0.62
C MET A 187 13.06 -5.60 -2.01
N ALA A 188 12.24 -5.75 -3.05
CA ALA A 188 12.56 -5.30 -4.41
C ALA A 188 11.79 -4.01 -4.67
N LEU A 189 12.48 -2.86 -4.77
CA LEU A 189 11.82 -1.55 -4.89
C LEU A 189 11.47 -1.26 -6.35
N TYR A 190 10.23 -0.84 -6.59
CA TYR A 190 9.73 -0.42 -7.90
C TYR A 190 9.04 0.94 -7.80
N THR A 191 8.95 1.63 -8.94
CA THR A 191 8.22 2.89 -9.03
C THR A 191 7.50 3.05 -10.36
N THR A 192 6.35 3.72 -10.35
CA THR A 192 5.76 4.31 -11.54
C THR A 192 5.92 5.83 -11.45
N PRO A 193 6.80 6.43 -12.26
CA PRO A 193 7.00 7.87 -12.26
C PRO A 193 5.90 8.57 -13.08
N ARG A 194 5.58 9.82 -12.74
CA ARG A 194 4.63 10.67 -13.50
C ARG A 194 5.23 11.02 -14.87
N THR A 195 6.49 11.43 -14.89
CA THR A 195 7.28 11.63 -16.12
C THR A 195 8.62 10.89 -16.02
N PRO A 196 9.34 10.63 -17.12
CA PRO A 196 10.64 9.96 -17.06
C PRO A 196 11.67 10.62 -16.14
N GLU A 197 11.61 11.93 -15.97
CA GLU A 197 12.48 12.71 -15.08
C GLU A 197 12.19 12.48 -13.58
N ASP A 198 11.00 11.96 -13.26
CA ASP A 198 10.58 11.66 -11.92
C ASP A 198 11.08 10.30 -11.42
N VAL A 199 11.87 9.54 -12.19
CA VAL A 199 12.56 8.35 -11.65
C VAL A 199 13.56 8.80 -10.58
N PRO A 200 13.48 8.30 -9.34
CA PRO A 200 14.35 8.74 -8.28
C PRO A 200 15.78 8.26 -8.53
N ARG A 201 16.74 9.11 -8.16
CA ARG A 201 18.15 8.71 -8.17
C ARG A 201 18.42 7.78 -6.98
N PRO A 202 19.31 6.79 -7.15
CA PRO A 202 19.84 6.04 -6.01
C PRO A 202 20.47 7.00 -5.00
N LEU A 203 20.38 6.66 -3.71
CA LEU A 203 21.19 7.34 -2.70
C LEU A 203 22.67 6.95 -2.92
N ALA A 204 23.55 7.95 -2.80
CA ALA A 204 25.00 7.77 -2.97
C ALA A 204 25.63 7.02 -1.81
#